data_AF-A0A8D3XZ06-F1
#
_entry.id   AF-A0A8D3XZ06-F1
#
_cell.length_a   1.000
_cell.length_b   1.000
_cell.length_c   1.000
_cell.angle_alpha   90.00
_cell.angle_beta   90.00
_cell.angle_gamma   90.00
#
_symmetry.space_group_name_H-M   'P 1'
#
loop_
_entity.id
_entity.type
_entity.pdbx_description
1 polymer ?
#
loop_
_entity_poly.entity_id
_entity_poly.type
_entity_poly.pdbx_seq_one_letter_code
_entity_poly.pdbx_strand_id
1 'polypeptide(L)'
;MSNFNFLLFGVYPYIALAVCLIGSWARFDLSQYSWKAGSSQMLQPKGMRLASNLFHVGVIFILAGHFVGLLTPASVYHHFISSGAKQVVAMVSGGFFGVLCLIGLVMLIQRRLNDPRVRASSNKSDIMILFVLLAQLVLGLLTIFASLGHLDGSVMVLLGNWAQSVVTLQPVKAAGAIESVGIVYKLHVFLGLTLFVLFPFTRLVHIVSAPVWYLGRRYQIVRQKGVKPMAKRVKRPLGYQAPARAQAGNTPAPGYATAKARDSVH
;
A
#
# COMPACT_ATOMS: atom_id res chain seq x y z
N MET A 1 -10.95 31.37 -13.97
CA MET A 1 -10.42 30.70 -12.77
C MET A 1 -10.63 31.50 -11.49
N SER A 2 -11.53 31.01 -10.62
CA SER A 2 -11.65 31.51 -9.25
C SER A 2 -10.38 31.21 -8.42
N ASN A 3 -9.97 32.15 -7.56
CA ASN A 3 -8.85 31.97 -6.62
C ASN A 3 -9.01 30.71 -5.75
N PHE A 4 -10.25 30.37 -5.38
CA PHE A 4 -10.55 29.18 -4.58
C PHE A 4 -10.27 27.88 -5.34
N ASN A 5 -10.61 27.83 -6.64
CA ASN A 5 -10.33 26.67 -7.49
C ASN A 5 -8.81 26.47 -7.65
N PHE A 6 -8.07 27.56 -7.84
CA PHE A 6 -6.61 27.49 -7.92
C PHE A 6 -5.98 27.00 -6.62
N LEU A 7 -6.44 27.49 -5.47
CA LEU A 7 -5.93 27.05 -4.17
C LEU A 7 -6.19 25.55 -3.94
N LEU A 8 -7.41 25.08 -4.18
CA LEU A 8 -7.79 23.70 -3.90
C LEU A 8 -7.27 22.67 -4.90
N PHE A 9 -7.15 23.02 -6.18
CA PHE A 9 -6.82 22.05 -7.23
C PHE A 9 -5.55 22.36 -8.00
N GLY A 10 -4.99 23.55 -7.81
CA GLY A 10 -3.65 23.93 -8.27
C GLY A 10 -2.62 23.77 -7.15
N VAL A 11 -2.84 24.33 -5.96
CA VAL A 11 -1.81 24.40 -4.89
C VAL A 11 -1.89 23.23 -3.90
N TYR A 12 -3.07 22.95 -3.36
CA TYR A 12 -3.30 21.91 -2.35
C TYR A 12 -2.78 20.52 -2.73
N PRO A 13 -2.82 20.06 -4.00
CA PRO A 13 -2.24 18.76 -4.37
C PRO A 13 -0.74 18.65 -4.03
N TYR A 14 0.03 19.73 -4.22
CA TYR A 14 1.46 19.73 -3.90
C TYR A 14 1.71 19.72 -2.39
N ILE A 15 0.88 20.43 -1.62
CA ILE A 15 0.94 20.37 -0.15
C ILE A 15 0.64 18.95 0.31
N ALA A 16 -0.41 18.32 -0.22
CA ALA A 16 -0.80 16.97 0.13
C ALA A 16 0.29 15.94 -0.20
N LEU A 17 0.90 16.03 -1.39
CA LEU A 17 2.01 15.17 -1.79
C LEU A 17 3.26 15.41 -0.95
N ALA A 18 3.61 16.67 -0.67
CA ALA A 18 4.77 17.00 0.17
C ALA A 18 4.61 16.43 1.59
N VAL A 19 3.45 16.63 2.22
CA VAL A 19 3.14 16.05 3.54
C VAL A 19 3.19 14.53 3.48
N CYS A 20 2.59 13.91 2.45
CA CYS A 20 2.61 12.46 2.28
C CYS A 20 4.02 11.90 2.19
N LEU A 21 4.87 12.48 1.34
CA LEU A 21 6.21 11.99 1.07
C LEU A 21 7.15 12.26 2.25
N ILE A 22 7.24 13.51 2.70
CA ILE A 22 8.14 13.91 3.80
C ILE A 22 7.69 13.26 5.11
N GLY A 23 6.38 13.25 5.39
CA GLY A 23 5.84 12.60 6.58
C GLY A 23 6.07 11.10 6.59
N SER A 24 5.93 10.43 5.43
CA SER A 24 6.19 8.99 5.33
C SER A 24 7.67 8.68 5.51
N TRP A 25 8.54 9.48 4.89
CA TRP A 25 9.98 9.34 5.07
C TRP A 25 10.39 9.55 6.53
N ALA A 26 9.98 10.66 7.15
CA ALA A 26 10.28 10.94 8.55
C ALA A 26 9.78 9.82 9.48
N ARG A 27 8.57 9.29 9.25
CA ARG A 27 8.04 8.17 10.06
C ARG A 27 8.81 6.87 9.81
N PHE A 28 9.28 6.63 8.60
CA PHE A 28 10.07 5.45 8.26
C PHE A 28 11.43 5.47 8.97
N ASP A 29 12.12 6.61 9.01
CA ASP A 29 13.44 6.71 9.64
C ASP A 29 13.35 6.86 11.16
N LEU A 30 12.44 7.71 11.65
CA LEU A 30 12.37 8.08 13.07
C LEU A 30 11.46 7.17 13.89
N SER A 31 10.61 6.36 13.28
CA SER A 31 9.52 5.67 14.00
C SER A 31 9.14 4.30 13.40
N GLN A 32 10.14 3.48 13.05
CA GLN A 32 9.96 2.14 12.46
C GLN A 32 9.00 1.23 13.24
N TYR A 33 8.97 1.29 14.58
CA TYR A 33 8.07 0.45 15.39
C TYR A 33 6.57 0.77 15.16
N SER A 34 6.27 1.99 14.73
CA SER A 34 4.92 2.42 14.35
C SER A 34 4.55 2.02 12.92
N TRP A 35 5.50 1.54 12.12
CA TRP A 35 5.33 1.18 10.72
C TRP A 35 4.81 -0.26 10.58
N LYS A 36 3.50 -0.43 10.81
CA LYS A 36 2.84 -1.74 10.81
C LYS A 36 1.41 -1.67 10.32
N ALA A 37 0.93 -2.78 9.77
CA ALA A 37 -0.45 -2.92 9.28
C ALA A 37 -1.51 -2.86 10.39
N GLY A 38 -1.16 -3.11 11.66
CA GLY A 38 -2.10 -3.08 12.78
C GLY A 38 -3.22 -4.12 12.64
N SER A 39 -2.85 -5.40 12.48
CA SER A 39 -3.81 -6.51 12.37
C SER A 39 -4.56 -6.69 13.69
N SER A 40 -5.88 -6.90 13.59
CA SER A 40 -6.75 -7.24 14.72
C SER A 40 -7.37 -8.63 14.57
N GLN A 41 -6.91 -9.42 13.60
CA GLN A 41 -7.50 -10.71 13.27
C GLN A 41 -7.37 -11.73 14.41
N MET A 42 -6.26 -11.69 15.16
CA MET A 42 -6.03 -12.58 16.30
C MET A 42 -7.07 -12.38 17.42
N LEU A 43 -7.54 -11.15 17.62
CA LEU A 43 -8.51 -10.82 18.68
C LEU A 43 -9.93 -11.31 18.34
N GLN A 44 -10.28 -11.23 17.06
CA GLN A 44 -11.57 -11.67 16.54
C GLN A 44 -11.43 -12.14 15.07
N PRO A 45 -11.28 -13.45 14.81
CA PRO A 45 -11.08 -13.95 13.45
C PRO A 45 -12.37 -14.04 12.63
N LYS A 46 -13.53 -14.10 13.29
CA LYS A 46 -14.85 -14.28 12.64
C LYS A 46 -15.10 -13.16 11.63
N GLY A 47 -15.44 -13.55 10.39
CA GLY A 47 -15.75 -12.61 9.29
C GLY A 47 -14.56 -11.82 8.73
N MET A 48 -13.40 -11.81 9.40
CA MET A 48 -12.26 -10.97 9.03
C MET A 48 -11.69 -11.32 7.65
N ARG A 49 -11.60 -12.61 7.31
CA ARG A 49 -11.07 -13.05 6.00
C ARG A 49 -11.91 -12.52 4.84
N LEU A 50 -13.23 -12.70 4.91
CA LEU A 50 -14.16 -12.23 3.89
C LEU A 50 -14.14 -10.70 3.79
N ALA A 51 -14.33 -10.01 4.91
CA ALA A 51 -14.37 -8.55 4.95
C ALA A 51 -13.06 -7.92 4.45
N SER A 52 -11.93 -8.45 4.91
CA SER A 52 -10.60 -7.98 4.50
C SER A 52 -10.34 -8.25 3.01
N ASN A 53 -10.69 -9.42 2.49
CA ASN A 53 -10.47 -9.75 1.09
C ASN A 53 -11.34 -8.89 0.17
N LEU A 54 -12.64 -8.73 0.48
CA LEU A 54 -13.54 -7.87 -0.29
C LEU A 54 -13.04 -6.42 -0.35
N PHE A 55 -12.62 -5.88 0.80
CA PHE A 55 -12.05 -4.54 0.87
C PHE A 55 -10.75 -4.41 0.09
N HIS A 56 -9.77 -5.28 0.33
CA HIS A 56 -8.43 -5.14 -0.26
C HIS A 56 -8.42 -5.45 -1.76
N VAL A 57 -9.13 -6.49 -2.21
CA VAL A 57 -9.24 -6.77 -3.65
C VAL A 57 -9.92 -5.59 -4.34
N GLY A 58 -11.05 -5.12 -3.79
CA GLY A 58 -11.75 -3.96 -4.33
C GLY A 58 -10.86 -2.71 -4.42
N VAL A 59 -10.24 -2.30 -3.31
CA VAL A 59 -9.41 -1.09 -3.27
C VAL A 59 -8.16 -1.19 -4.16
N ILE A 60 -7.53 -2.37 -4.27
CA ILE A 60 -6.35 -2.55 -5.12
C ILE A 60 -6.72 -2.35 -6.60
N PHE A 61 -7.82 -2.95 -7.07
CA PHE A 61 -8.28 -2.77 -8.45
C PHE A 61 -8.72 -1.33 -8.72
N ILE A 62 -9.39 -0.68 -7.77
CA ILE A 62 -9.77 0.74 -7.88
C ILE A 62 -8.51 1.61 -8.00
N LEU A 63 -7.52 1.42 -7.12
CA LEU A 63 -6.29 2.21 -7.14
C LEU A 63 -5.48 1.98 -8.42
N ALA A 64 -5.37 0.73 -8.89
CA ALA A 64 -4.72 0.40 -10.16
C ALA A 64 -5.46 1.04 -11.34
N GLY A 65 -6.80 0.97 -11.35
CA GLY A 65 -7.64 1.63 -12.34
C GLY A 65 -7.49 3.15 -12.34
N HIS A 66 -7.39 3.79 -11.17
CA HIS A 66 -7.10 5.22 -11.06
C HIS A 66 -5.71 5.56 -11.60
N PHE A 67 -4.69 4.79 -11.22
CA PHE A 67 -3.31 5.02 -11.64
C PHE A 67 -3.18 4.94 -13.16
N VAL A 68 -3.62 3.84 -13.78
CA VAL A 68 -3.58 3.66 -15.24
C VAL A 68 -4.56 4.60 -15.94
N GLY A 69 -5.76 4.78 -15.38
CA GLY A 69 -6.81 5.59 -15.95
C GLY A 69 -6.44 7.08 -16.03
N LEU A 70 -5.88 7.65 -14.97
CA LEU A 70 -5.56 9.07 -14.89
C LEU A 70 -4.21 9.40 -15.53
N LEU A 71 -3.18 8.56 -15.32
CA LEU A 71 -1.82 8.91 -15.72
C LEU A 71 -1.44 8.47 -17.13
N THR A 72 -2.20 7.56 -17.77
CA THR A 72 -1.95 7.21 -19.17
C THR A 72 -2.45 8.36 -20.08
N PRO A 73 -1.56 9.03 -20.85
CA PRO A 73 -1.93 10.14 -21.71
C PRO A 73 -2.88 9.72 -22.83
N ALA A 74 -3.74 10.64 -23.27
CA ALA A 74 -4.68 10.40 -24.38
C ALA A 74 -3.99 9.95 -25.66
N SER A 75 -2.84 10.56 -25.97
CA SER A 75 -2.01 10.17 -27.12
C SER A 75 -1.59 8.70 -27.08
N VAL A 76 -1.43 8.09 -25.91
CA VAL A 76 -1.02 6.69 -25.80
C VAL A 76 -2.22 5.77 -25.98
N TYR A 77 -3.29 5.96 -25.20
CA TYR A 77 -4.41 5.01 -25.17
C TYR A 77 -5.37 5.13 -26.37
N HIS A 78 -5.41 6.26 -27.08
CA HIS A 78 -6.26 6.44 -28.28
C HIS A 78 -5.93 5.46 -29.42
N HIS A 79 -4.74 4.84 -29.41
CA HIS A 79 -4.38 3.76 -30.34
C HIS A 79 -5.16 2.47 -30.09
N PHE A 80 -5.70 2.27 -28.88
CA PHE A 80 -6.34 1.02 -28.46
C PHE A 80 -7.80 1.21 -28.07
N ILE A 81 -8.15 2.35 -27.47
CA ILE A 81 -9.47 2.61 -26.92
C ILE A 81 -9.81 4.11 -26.97
N SER A 82 -11.05 4.43 -27.34
CA SER A 82 -11.56 5.81 -27.28
C SER A 82 -11.76 6.28 -25.84
N SER A 83 -11.79 7.59 -25.61
CA SER A 83 -12.06 8.16 -24.27
C SER A 83 -13.38 7.69 -23.69
N GLY A 84 -14.46 7.68 -24.48
CA GLY A 84 -15.77 7.18 -24.04
C GLY A 84 -15.75 5.69 -23.68
N ALA A 85 -15.12 4.86 -24.50
CA ALA A 85 -14.98 3.43 -24.19
C ALA A 85 -14.15 3.18 -22.92
N LYS A 86 -13.07 3.93 -22.72
CA LYS A 86 -12.27 3.89 -21.49
C LYS A 86 -13.09 4.31 -20.26
N GLN A 87 -13.95 5.32 -20.40
CA GLN A 87 -14.87 5.72 -19.32
C GLN A 87 -15.84 4.59 -18.97
N VAL A 88 -16.45 3.93 -19.97
CA VAL A 88 -17.35 2.79 -19.74
C VAL A 88 -16.62 1.64 -19.04
N VAL A 89 -15.41 1.32 -19.46
CA VAL A 89 -14.58 0.30 -18.77
C VAL A 89 -14.34 0.71 -17.32
N ALA A 90 -14.01 1.97 -17.05
CA ALA A 90 -13.81 2.47 -15.69
C ALA A 90 -15.11 2.42 -14.85
N MET A 91 -16.26 2.74 -15.43
CA MET A 91 -17.56 2.68 -14.75
C MET A 91 -17.96 1.25 -14.41
N VAL A 92 -17.81 0.30 -15.34
CA VAL A 92 -18.20 -1.10 -15.13
C VAL A 92 -17.24 -1.79 -14.17
N SER A 93 -15.94 -1.78 -14.48
CA SER A 93 -14.94 -2.45 -13.64
C SER A 93 -14.74 -1.75 -12.30
N GLY A 94 -14.63 -0.42 -12.30
CA GLY A 94 -14.49 0.38 -11.09
C GLY A 94 -15.76 0.35 -10.24
N GLY A 95 -16.95 0.33 -10.83
CA GLY A 95 -18.21 0.15 -10.11
C GLY A 95 -18.29 -1.22 -9.44
N PHE A 96 -17.97 -2.30 -10.16
CA PHE A 96 -17.97 -3.66 -9.61
C PHE A 96 -16.99 -3.80 -8.42
N PHE A 97 -15.72 -3.42 -8.61
CA PHE A 97 -14.73 -3.47 -7.53
C PHE A 97 -15.03 -2.45 -6.41
N GLY A 98 -15.68 -1.33 -6.75
CA GLY A 98 -16.20 -0.33 -5.82
C GLY A 98 -17.25 -0.90 -4.87
N VAL A 99 -18.21 -1.66 -5.39
CA VAL A 99 -19.24 -2.33 -4.56
C VAL A 99 -18.62 -3.41 -3.69
N LEU A 100 -17.71 -4.23 -4.21
CA LEU A 100 -16.97 -5.22 -3.39
C LEU A 100 -16.20 -4.53 -2.25
N CYS A 101 -15.50 -3.44 -2.58
CA CYS A 101 -14.78 -2.63 -1.61
C CYS A 101 -15.72 -2.08 -0.54
N LEU A 102 -16.90 -1.59 -0.93
CA LEU A 102 -17.88 -0.98 -0.04
C LEU A 102 -18.44 -2.00 0.95
N ILE A 103 -18.82 -3.19 0.47
CA ILE A 103 -19.30 -4.28 1.32
C ILE A 103 -18.21 -4.65 2.34
N GLY A 104 -16.97 -4.87 1.88
CA GLY A 104 -15.84 -5.18 2.75
C GLY A 104 -15.58 -4.09 3.79
N LEU A 105 -15.62 -2.82 3.38
CA LEU A 105 -15.39 -1.67 4.26
C LEU A 105 -16.47 -1.54 5.33
N VAL A 106 -17.74 -1.66 4.96
CA VAL A 106 -18.87 -1.60 5.90
C VAL A 106 -18.77 -2.74 6.92
N MET A 107 -18.45 -3.97 6.48
CA MET A 107 -18.21 -5.09 7.39
C MET A 107 -17.05 -4.82 8.36
N LEU A 108 -15.95 -4.23 7.89
CA LEU A 108 -14.80 -3.86 8.72
C LEU A 108 -15.14 -2.76 9.73
N ILE A 109 -15.95 -1.76 9.33
CA ILE A 109 -16.44 -0.71 10.22
C ILE A 109 -17.35 -1.30 11.30
N GLN A 110 -18.37 -2.07 10.91
CA GLN A 110 -19.27 -2.75 11.86
C GLN A 110 -18.48 -3.57 12.88
N ARG A 111 -17.50 -4.36 12.41
CA ARG A 111 -16.62 -5.13 13.30
C ARG A 111 -15.82 -4.24 14.24
N ARG A 112 -15.25 -3.13 13.76
CA ARG A 112 -14.40 -2.25 14.58
C ARG A 112 -15.18 -1.48 15.64
N LEU A 113 -16.44 -1.17 15.38
CA LEU A 113 -17.30 -0.43 16.31
C LEU A 113 -17.99 -1.35 17.32
N ASN A 114 -18.45 -2.52 16.86
CA ASN A 114 -19.36 -3.36 17.65
C ASN A 114 -18.67 -4.52 18.37
N ASP A 115 -17.48 -4.95 17.95
CA ASP A 115 -16.74 -5.99 18.67
C ASP A 115 -15.96 -5.40 19.85
N PRO A 116 -16.23 -5.80 21.10
CA PRO A 116 -15.59 -5.21 22.28
C PRO A 116 -14.07 -5.35 22.28
N ARG A 117 -13.53 -6.48 21.79
CA ARG A 117 -12.07 -6.74 21.80
C ARG A 117 -11.36 -5.87 20.78
N VAL A 118 -11.92 -5.78 19.58
CA VAL A 118 -11.36 -4.93 18.50
C VAL A 118 -11.51 -3.45 18.84
N ARG A 119 -12.64 -3.05 19.42
CA ARG A 119 -12.89 -1.66 19.82
C ARG A 119 -11.93 -1.22 20.91
N ALA A 120 -11.72 -2.04 21.94
CA ALA A 120 -10.80 -1.75 23.03
C ALA A 120 -9.34 -1.59 22.57
N SER A 121 -8.93 -2.29 21.52
CA SER A 121 -7.56 -2.21 20.98
C SER A 121 -7.42 -1.25 19.77
N SER A 122 -8.44 -0.45 19.45
CA SER A 122 -8.42 0.44 18.27
C SER A 122 -8.02 1.87 18.63
N ASN A 123 -7.18 2.49 17.80
CA ASN A 123 -6.88 3.91 17.94
C ASN A 123 -7.97 4.76 17.29
N LYS A 124 -8.12 6.02 17.75
CA LYS A 124 -9.04 6.99 17.13
C LYS A 124 -8.75 7.19 15.64
N SER A 125 -7.46 7.19 15.25
CA SER A 125 -7.03 7.31 13.85
C SER A 125 -7.43 6.10 13.00
N ASP A 126 -7.46 4.88 13.55
CA ASP A 126 -7.93 3.67 12.85
C ASP A 126 -9.42 3.74 12.52
N ILE A 127 -10.21 4.34 13.41
CA ILE A 127 -11.66 4.49 13.21
C ILE A 127 -11.91 5.63 12.22
N MET A 128 -11.28 6.78 12.43
CA MET A 128 -11.39 7.94 11.55
C MET A 128 -11.07 7.56 10.10
N ILE A 129 -9.95 6.88 9.85
CA ILE A 129 -9.53 6.58 8.48
C ILE A 129 -10.50 5.65 7.75
N LEU A 130 -11.18 4.74 8.45
CA LEU A 130 -12.22 3.91 7.82
C LEU A 130 -13.42 4.72 7.37
N PHE A 131 -13.84 5.73 8.15
CA PHE A 131 -14.92 6.63 7.75
C PHE A 131 -14.52 7.57 6.63
N VAL A 132 -13.28 8.08 6.62
CA VAL A 132 -12.77 8.89 5.50
C VAL A 132 -12.71 8.05 4.22
N LEU A 133 -12.25 6.80 4.29
CA LEU A 133 -12.28 5.87 3.17
C LEU A 133 -13.71 5.56 2.70
N LEU A 134 -14.66 5.45 3.64
CA LEU A 134 -16.07 5.22 3.31
C LEU A 134 -16.64 6.41 2.54
N ALA A 135 -16.41 7.63 3.03
CA ALA A 135 -16.82 8.84 2.34
C ALA A 135 -16.18 8.95 0.95
N GLN A 136 -14.88 8.67 0.81
CA GLN A 136 -14.19 8.67 -0.47
C GLN A 136 -14.78 7.66 -1.45
N LEU A 137 -15.06 6.45 -0.98
CA LEU A 137 -15.61 5.38 -1.80
C LEU A 137 -17.05 5.69 -2.23
N VAL A 138 -17.89 6.20 -1.33
CA VAL A 138 -19.25 6.62 -1.66
C VAL A 138 -19.22 7.75 -2.68
N LEU A 139 -18.39 8.78 -2.49
CA LEU A 139 -18.21 9.84 -3.50
C LEU A 139 -17.77 9.26 -4.84
N GLY A 140 -16.84 8.29 -4.85
CA GLY A 140 -16.37 7.62 -6.06
C GLY A 140 -17.45 6.78 -6.77
N LEU A 141 -18.37 6.17 -6.03
CA LEU A 141 -19.51 5.48 -6.62
C LEU A 141 -20.57 6.48 -7.13
N LEU A 142 -20.74 7.62 -6.45
CA LEU A 142 -21.64 8.69 -6.88
C LEU A 142 -21.20 9.34 -8.20
N THR A 143 -19.90 9.44 -8.46
CA THR A 143 -19.40 9.96 -9.75
C THR A 143 -19.81 9.09 -10.94
N ILE A 144 -20.07 7.79 -10.75
CA ILE A 144 -20.55 6.90 -11.81
C ILE A 144 -21.92 7.35 -12.31
N PHE A 145 -22.83 7.71 -11.39
CA PHE A 145 -24.16 8.22 -11.76
C PHE A 145 -24.07 9.55 -12.50
N ALA A 146 -23.17 10.45 -12.08
CA ALA A 146 -22.89 11.67 -12.83
C ALA A 146 -22.31 11.38 -14.22
N SER A 147 -21.44 10.36 -14.33
CA SER A 147 -20.79 9.96 -15.59
C SER A 147 -21.76 9.37 -16.62
N LEU A 148 -22.91 8.84 -16.20
CA LEU A 148 -23.96 8.40 -17.12
C LEU A 148 -24.50 9.53 -18.00
N GLY A 149 -24.39 10.79 -17.55
CA GLY A 149 -24.82 11.96 -18.32
C GLY A 149 -23.84 12.40 -19.42
N HIS A 150 -22.63 11.83 -19.49
CA HIS A 150 -21.59 12.24 -20.44
C HIS A 150 -20.68 11.06 -20.84
N LEU A 151 -21.21 10.13 -21.64
CA LEU A 151 -20.50 8.91 -22.06
C LEU A 151 -19.43 9.12 -23.14
N ASP A 152 -19.29 10.35 -23.64
CA ASP A 152 -18.28 10.77 -24.61
C ASP A 152 -16.85 10.81 -24.02
N GLY A 153 -16.72 10.81 -22.69
CA GLY A 153 -15.43 10.77 -22.00
C GLY A 153 -14.79 12.14 -21.76
N SER A 154 -15.46 13.25 -22.09
CA SER A 154 -14.94 14.61 -21.93
C SER A 154 -14.51 14.92 -20.50
N VAL A 155 -15.36 14.64 -19.50
CA VAL A 155 -15.04 14.86 -18.09
C VAL A 155 -13.89 13.97 -17.62
N MET A 156 -13.83 12.72 -18.08
CA MET A 156 -12.71 11.83 -17.78
C MET A 156 -11.39 12.38 -18.32
N VAL A 157 -11.38 12.96 -19.53
CA VAL A 157 -10.20 13.62 -20.11
C VAL A 157 -9.79 14.84 -19.29
N LEU A 158 -10.74 15.67 -18.84
CA LEU A 158 -10.46 16.81 -17.96
C LEU A 158 -9.79 16.37 -16.64
N LEU A 159 -10.31 15.32 -15.99
CA LEU A 159 -9.74 14.76 -14.77
C LEU A 159 -8.37 14.12 -14.99
N GLY A 160 -8.18 13.43 -16.12
CA GLY A 160 -6.87 12.88 -16.52
C GLY A 160 -5.84 13.99 -16.77
N ASN A 161 -6.22 15.04 -17.48
CA ASN A 161 -5.38 16.21 -17.73
C ASN A 161 -5.01 16.93 -16.43
N TRP A 162 -5.96 17.05 -15.49
CA TRP A 162 -5.68 17.58 -14.15
C TRP A 162 -4.61 16.74 -13.44
N ALA A 163 -4.80 15.42 -13.35
CA ALA A 163 -3.87 14.52 -12.67
C ALA A 163 -2.47 14.54 -13.31
N GLN A 164 -2.40 14.49 -14.64
CA GLN A 164 -1.16 14.56 -15.41
C GLN A 164 -0.45 15.90 -15.22
N SER A 165 -1.20 17.01 -15.19
CA SER A 165 -0.64 18.34 -14.94
C SER A 165 -0.09 18.47 -13.52
N VAL A 166 -0.72 17.86 -12.52
CA VAL A 166 -0.19 17.85 -11.13
C VAL A 166 1.14 17.10 -11.06
N VAL A 167 1.23 15.89 -11.62
CA VAL A 167 2.47 15.10 -11.55
C VAL A 167 3.59 15.64 -12.43
N THR A 168 3.25 16.43 -13.46
CA THR A 168 4.23 17.15 -14.30
C THR A 168 4.49 18.58 -13.82
N LEU A 169 4.07 18.94 -12.60
CA LEU A 169 4.36 20.21 -11.93
C LEU A 169 3.80 21.45 -12.66
N GLN A 170 2.61 21.36 -13.23
CA GLN A 170 1.92 22.42 -13.98
C GLN A 170 0.64 22.90 -13.24
N PRO A 171 0.76 23.63 -12.11
CA PRO A 171 -0.37 24.00 -11.24
C PRO A 171 -1.48 24.81 -11.94
N VAL A 172 -1.11 25.76 -12.80
CA VAL A 172 -2.08 26.61 -13.51
C VAL A 172 -2.90 25.79 -14.49
N LYS A 173 -2.26 24.88 -15.24
CA LYS A 173 -2.96 23.98 -16.16
C LYS A 173 -3.85 22.98 -15.42
N ALA A 174 -3.38 22.44 -14.30
CA ALA A 174 -4.18 21.55 -13.46
C ALA A 174 -5.48 22.26 -13.02
N ALA A 175 -5.36 23.44 -12.41
CA ALA A 175 -6.53 24.17 -11.93
C ALA A 175 -7.51 24.55 -13.05
N GLY A 176 -7.01 24.90 -14.24
CA GLY A 176 -7.86 25.14 -15.41
C GLY A 176 -8.59 23.89 -15.91
N ALA A 177 -7.92 22.73 -15.91
CA ALA A 177 -8.49 21.46 -16.39
C ALA A 177 -9.70 20.99 -15.56
N ILE A 178 -9.73 21.26 -14.25
CA ILE A 178 -10.84 20.84 -13.38
C ILE A 178 -11.91 21.92 -13.19
N GLU A 179 -11.73 23.13 -13.73
CA GLU A 179 -12.57 24.29 -13.43
C GLU A 179 -14.06 24.04 -13.76
N SER A 180 -14.36 23.45 -14.91
CA SER A 180 -15.72 23.17 -15.39
C SER A 180 -16.31 21.85 -14.87
N VAL A 181 -15.52 21.06 -14.13
CA VAL A 181 -15.95 19.73 -13.67
C VAL A 181 -16.98 19.86 -12.54
N GLY A 182 -17.99 18.98 -12.55
CA GLY A 182 -19.05 18.93 -11.55
C GLY A 182 -18.55 18.74 -10.11
N ILE A 183 -19.34 19.21 -9.15
CA ILE A 183 -18.95 19.28 -7.74
C ILE A 183 -18.64 17.90 -7.13
N VAL A 184 -19.32 16.83 -7.54
CA VAL A 184 -19.10 15.48 -7.02
C VAL A 184 -17.67 14.98 -7.29
N TYR A 185 -17.12 15.26 -8.48
CA TYR A 185 -15.75 14.91 -8.82
C TYR A 185 -14.75 15.77 -8.05
N LYS A 186 -15.04 17.08 -7.90
CA LYS A 186 -14.21 17.99 -7.10
C LYS A 186 -14.12 17.57 -5.64
N LEU A 187 -15.25 17.16 -5.04
CA LEU A 187 -15.28 16.61 -3.69
C LEU A 187 -14.49 15.30 -3.59
N HIS A 188 -14.66 14.38 -4.56
CA HIS A 188 -13.89 13.14 -4.61
C HIS A 188 -12.38 13.38 -4.75
N VAL A 189 -11.96 14.33 -5.59
CA VAL A 189 -10.56 14.72 -5.76
C VAL A 189 -10.00 15.35 -4.49
N PHE A 190 -10.72 16.30 -3.90
CA PHE A 190 -10.29 16.98 -2.67
C PHE A 190 -10.12 16.02 -1.49
N LEU A 191 -11.11 15.15 -1.26
CA LEU A 191 -11.05 14.15 -0.20
C LEU A 191 -9.98 13.08 -0.50
N GLY A 192 -9.80 12.72 -1.77
CA GLY A 192 -8.72 11.85 -2.23
C GLY A 192 -7.34 12.41 -1.93
N LEU A 193 -7.11 13.70 -2.20
CA LEU A 193 -5.87 14.41 -1.82
C LEU A 193 -5.72 14.50 -0.30
N THR A 194 -6.82 14.68 0.44
CA THR A 194 -6.80 14.68 1.91
C THR A 194 -6.35 13.33 2.46
N LEU A 195 -6.67 12.20 1.80
CA LEU A 195 -6.14 10.89 2.17
C LEU A 195 -4.61 10.82 2.07
N PHE A 196 -3.98 11.51 1.12
CA PHE A 196 -2.51 11.62 1.06
C PHE A 196 -1.94 12.41 2.25
N VAL A 197 -2.62 13.48 2.69
CA VAL A 197 -2.24 14.21 3.92
C VAL A 197 -2.32 13.30 5.15
N LEU A 198 -3.37 12.48 5.25
CA LEU A 198 -3.58 11.56 6.39
C LEU A 198 -2.70 10.30 6.31
N PHE A 199 -2.15 10.00 5.14
CA PHE A 199 -1.38 8.78 4.87
C PHE A 199 -0.25 8.53 5.88
N PRO A 200 0.70 9.47 6.10
CA PRO A 200 1.84 9.23 6.98
C PRO A 200 1.47 9.16 8.45
N PHE A 201 0.28 9.62 8.86
CA PHE A 201 -0.15 9.68 10.26
C PHE A 201 -1.11 8.54 10.65
N THR A 202 -1.47 7.68 9.70
CA THR A 202 -2.45 6.61 9.92
C THR A 202 -1.84 5.24 9.62
N ARG A 203 -2.65 4.19 9.73
CA ARG A 203 -2.26 2.83 9.33
C ARG A 203 -1.97 2.70 7.82
N LEU A 204 -2.33 3.68 6.98
CA LEU A 204 -2.18 3.60 5.52
C LEU A 204 -0.75 3.37 5.03
N VAL A 205 0.25 3.74 5.84
CA VAL A 205 1.68 3.46 5.57
C VAL A 205 1.98 2.00 5.23
N HIS A 206 1.13 1.05 5.67
CA HIS A 206 1.27 -0.36 5.32
C HIS A 206 1.25 -0.63 3.80
N ILE A 207 0.61 0.25 3.02
CA ILE A 207 0.53 0.13 1.55
C ILE A 207 1.93 0.15 0.92
N VAL A 208 2.84 0.98 1.44
CA VAL A 208 4.23 1.08 0.94
C VAL A 208 5.02 -0.20 1.16
N SER A 209 4.62 -1.01 2.14
CA SER A 209 5.28 -2.28 2.48
C SER A 209 4.65 -3.49 1.81
N ALA A 210 3.97 -3.31 0.68
CA ALA A 210 3.52 -4.42 -0.16
C ALA A 210 4.71 -5.35 -0.48
N PRO A 211 4.64 -6.66 -0.13
CA PRO A 211 5.81 -7.54 -0.11
C PRO A 211 6.17 -8.09 -1.50
N VAL A 212 6.22 -7.24 -2.53
CA VAL A 212 6.50 -7.64 -3.93
C VAL A 212 7.85 -8.36 -4.04
N TRP A 213 8.86 -7.89 -3.29
CA TRP A 213 10.20 -8.49 -3.24
C TRP A 213 10.25 -9.89 -2.64
N TYR A 214 9.20 -10.32 -1.93
CA TYR A 214 9.15 -11.67 -1.37
C TYR A 214 9.11 -12.75 -2.46
N LEU A 215 8.57 -12.44 -3.64
CA LEU A 215 8.48 -13.39 -4.77
C LEU A 215 9.85 -13.87 -5.26
N GLY A 216 10.89 -13.06 -5.14
CA GLY A 216 12.26 -13.41 -5.51
C GLY A 216 13.18 -13.77 -4.33
N ARG A 217 12.67 -13.73 -3.10
CA ARG A 217 13.48 -13.87 -1.88
C ARG A 217 13.67 -15.34 -1.51
N ARG A 218 14.91 -15.74 -1.21
CA ARG A 218 15.21 -17.06 -0.64
C ARG A 218 14.54 -17.22 0.73
N TYR A 219 14.05 -18.42 1.04
CA TYR A 219 13.37 -18.69 2.33
C TYR A 219 14.27 -18.42 3.55
N GLN A 220 15.52 -18.86 3.50
CA GLN A 220 16.46 -18.66 4.60
C GLN A 220 17.19 -17.33 4.43
N ILE A 221 17.10 -16.48 5.45
CA ILE A 221 17.83 -15.22 5.55
C ILE A 221 18.73 -15.26 6.77
N VAL A 222 20.03 -15.24 6.52
CA VAL A 222 21.06 -15.15 7.55
C VAL A 222 21.65 -13.75 7.49
N ARG A 223 21.56 -13.00 8.60
CA ARG A 223 22.25 -11.73 8.76
C ARG A 223 23.57 -11.98 9.46
N GLN A 224 24.68 -11.77 8.77
CA GLN A 224 26.00 -11.84 9.37
C GLN A 224 26.28 -10.53 10.11
N LYS A 225 26.89 -10.59 11.31
CA LYS A 225 27.57 -9.41 11.86
C LYS A 225 28.61 -8.98 10.83
N GLY A 226 28.77 -7.69 10.58
CA GLY A 226 29.73 -7.17 9.61
C GLY A 226 31.14 -7.70 9.90
N VAL A 227 31.50 -8.81 9.29
CA VAL A 227 32.86 -9.31 9.28
C VAL A 227 33.54 -8.46 8.23
N LYS A 228 34.41 -7.53 8.64
CA LYS A 228 35.39 -6.92 7.73
C LYS A 228 35.95 -8.08 6.90
N PRO A 229 35.97 -8.00 5.55
CA PRO A 229 36.37 -9.13 4.71
C PRO A 229 37.61 -9.76 5.31
N MET A 230 37.47 -11.02 5.75
CA MET A 230 38.56 -11.73 6.42
C MET A 230 39.77 -11.58 5.50
N ALA A 231 40.85 -10.98 6.01
CA ALA A 231 42.05 -10.71 5.23
C ALA A 231 42.35 -11.95 4.37
N LYS A 232 42.57 -11.75 3.05
CA LYS A 232 42.78 -12.84 2.08
C LYS A 232 43.61 -13.92 2.76
N ARG A 233 43.03 -15.10 2.96
CA ARG A 233 43.72 -16.24 3.54
C ARG A 233 45.04 -16.38 2.78
N VAL A 234 46.17 -16.15 3.47
CA VAL A 234 47.50 -16.27 2.86
C VAL A 234 47.54 -17.65 2.22
N LYS A 235 47.65 -17.69 0.88
CA LYS A 235 47.78 -18.98 0.18
C LYS A 235 49.07 -19.60 0.69
N ARG A 236 48.97 -20.82 1.22
CA ARG A 236 50.14 -21.62 1.62
C ARG A 236 51.12 -21.65 0.43
N PRO A 237 52.41 -21.35 0.62
CA PRO A 237 53.39 -21.44 -0.45
C PRO A 237 53.34 -22.84 -1.08
N LEU A 238 53.35 -22.89 -2.41
CA LEU A 238 53.53 -24.14 -3.16
C LEU A 238 54.84 -24.77 -2.67
N GLY A 239 54.75 -25.90 -1.97
CA GLY A 239 55.91 -26.64 -1.45
C GLY A 239 55.97 -26.80 0.07
N TYR A 240 55.18 -26.07 0.86
CA TYR A 240 55.10 -26.37 2.30
C TYR A 240 54.36 -27.69 2.49
N GLN A 241 55.02 -28.74 2.98
CA GLN A 241 54.38 -29.91 3.57
C GLN A 241 54.31 -29.69 5.07
N ALA A 242 53.10 -29.71 5.65
CA ALA A 242 52.99 -29.74 7.09
C ALA A 242 53.63 -31.03 7.59
N PRO A 243 54.45 -31.00 8.66
CA PRO A 243 55.00 -32.23 9.22
C PRO A 243 53.85 -33.19 9.52
N ALA A 244 54.03 -34.47 9.16
CA ALA A 244 53.04 -35.50 9.41
C ALA A 244 52.69 -35.45 10.90
N ARG A 245 51.41 -35.22 11.21
CA ARG A 245 50.93 -35.26 12.59
C ARG A 245 51.27 -36.64 13.12
N ALA A 246 52.21 -36.73 14.06
CA ALA A 246 52.50 -37.98 14.75
C ALA A 246 51.17 -38.55 15.21
N GLN A 247 50.88 -39.80 14.83
CA GLN A 247 49.66 -40.48 15.23
C GLN A 247 49.66 -40.52 16.75
N ALA A 248 48.91 -39.61 17.38
CA ALA A 248 48.60 -39.72 18.79
C ALA A 248 47.81 -41.03 18.91
N GLY A 249 48.42 -42.02 19.58
CA GLY A 249 47.83 -43.32 19.80
C GLY A 249 46.42 -43.19 20.38
N ASN A 250 45.56 -44.14 20.00
CA ASN A 250 44.17 -44.28 20.44
C ASN A 250 43.99 -43.88 21.91
N THR A 251 43.64 -42.63 22.15
CA THR A 251 43.11 -42.18 23.43
C THR A 251 41.60 -42.19 23.27
N PRO A 252 40.84 -42.98 24.04
CA PRO A 252 39.39 -43.01 23.93
C PRO A 252 38.83 -41.60 24.16
N ALA A 253 37.98 -41.13 23.26
CA ALA A 253 37.26 -39.88 23.45
C ALA A 253 36.41 -39.98 24.75
N PRO A 254 36.41 -38.97 25.64
CA PRO A 254 35.53 -38.97 26.79
C PRO A 254 34.08 -38.97 26.30
N GLY A 255 33.33 -40.02 26.65
CA GLY A 255 31.92 -40.17 26.31
C GLY A 255 31.10 -39.05 26.94
N TYR A 256 30.50 -38.20 26.11
CA TYR A 256 29.43 -37.32 26.56
C TYR A 256 28.20 -38.18 26.85
N ALA A 257 27.86 -38.30 28.13
CA ALA A 257 26.65 -38.98 28.58
C ALA A 257 25.42 -38.31 27.94
N THR A 258 24.77 -39.01 27.01
CA THR A 258 23.44 -38.64 26.54
C THR A 258 22.43 -39.09 27.57
N ALA A 259 22.05 -38.20 28.48
CA ALA A 259 20.84 -38.38 29.26
C ALA A 259 19.63 -38.19 28.35
N LYS A 260 18.93 -39.28 28.02
CA LYS A 260 17.51 -39.22 27.68
C LYS A 260 16.80 -40.47 28.20
N ALA A 261 15.82 -40.17 29.05
CA ALA A 261 14.95 -41.06 29.79
C ALA A 261 13.98 -41.89 28.94
N ARG A 262 13.35 -42.86 29.63
CA ARG A 262 12.09 -43.61 29.39
C ARG A 262 12.30 -45.07 29.07
N ASP A 263 11.52 -46.04 29.54
CA ASP A 263 10.38 -46.18 30.47
C ASP A 263 10.25 -47.71 30.65
N SER A 264 9.91 -48.24 31.83
CA SER A 264 9.04 -49.44 31.97
C SER A 264 8.97 -49.99 33.40
N VAL A 265 7.76 -49.95 33.97
CA VAL A 265 7.01 -51.09 34.55
C VAL A 265 7.76 -52.02 35.53
N HIS A 266 7.57 -51.79 36.84
CA HIS A 266 6.76 -52.64 37.75
C HIS A 266 6.69 -51.99 39.13
#